data_AF-A0AA38MB65-F1
#
_entry.id   AF-A0AA38MB65-F1
#
_cell.length_a   1.000
_cell.length_b   1.000
_cell.length_c   1.000
_cell.angle_alpha   90.00
_cell.angle_beta   90.00
_cell.angle_gamma   90.00
#
_symmetry.space_group_name_H-M   'P 1'
#
loop_
_entity.id
_entity.type
_entity.pdbx_description
1 polymer ?
#
loop_
_entity_poly.entity_id
_entity_poly.type
_entity_poly.pdbx_seq_one_letter_code
_entity_poly.pdbx_strand_id
1 'polypeptide(L)'
;MMVMVNVIMNVYNGMAQETRENVTISELSFVPTTEDDGKSITCRAENPNVTGLFLETSWKIDVVYPPQVSLHLGSTLNADDIKEGDDVYFECRVTANPQWRKLTWLHNVSVNKAMHLRFCFD
;
A
#
# COMPACT_ATOMS: atom_id res chain seq x y z
N MET A 1 -22.20 36.49 -10.61
CA MET A 1 -20.79 36.42 -10.15
C MET A 1 -20.34 34.99 -10.34
N MET A 2 -19.39 34.78 -11.25
CA MET A 2 -18.93 33.48 -11.73
C MET A 2 -17.94 32.89 -10.71
N VAL A 3 -18.16 31.65 -10.26
CA VAL A 3 -17.23 30.95 -9.37
C VAL A 3 -16.63 29.78 -10.15
N MET A 4 -15.42 29.97 -10.67
CA MET A 4 -14.62 28.88 -11.20
C MET A 4 -14.11 28.05 -10.01
N VAL A 5 -14.54 26.79 -9.94
CA VAL A 5 -14.04 25.83 -8.95
C VAL A 5 -12.78 25.20 -9.54
N ASN A 6 -11.64 25.38 -8.89
CA ASN A 6 -10.44 24.63 -9.22
C ASN A 6 -10.50 23.30 -8.45
N VAL A 7 -10.54 22.20 -9.19
CA VAL A 7 -10.39 20.86 -8.61
C VAL A 7 -8.90 20.56 -8.59
N ILE A 8 -8.31 20.50 -7.40
CA ILE A 8 -6.91 20.12 -7.22
C ILE A 8 -6.90 18.68 -6.74
N MET A 9 -6.48 17.76 -7.61
CA MET A 9 -6.16 16.39 -7.21
C MET A 9 -4.68 16.34 -6.85
N ASN A 10 -4.37 16.03 -5.60
CA ASN A 10 -2.98 15.90 -5.14
C ASN A 10 -2.47 14.48 -5.34
N VAL A 11 -2.25 14.03 -6.59
CA VAL A 11 -1.46 12.82 -6.91
C VAL A 11 -0.77 12.98 -8.27
N TYR A 12 0.49 12.53 -8.34
CA TYR A 12 1.51 12.70 -9.38
C TYR A 12 1.11 12.43 -10.86
N ASN A 13 1.91 12.99 -11.80
CA ASN A 13 1.91 12.86 -13.27
C ASN A 13 0.76 12.07 -13.92
N GLY A 14 -0.17 12.77 -14.59
CA GLY A 14 -1.25 12.15 -15.37
C GLY A 14 -2.60 12.89 -15.36
N MET A 15 -2.64 14.13 -14.85
CA MET A 15 -3.88 14.90 -14.78
C MET A 15 -4.23 15.59 -16.10
N ALA A 16 -5.48 15.43 -16.54
CA ALA A 16 -6.08 16.22 -17.60
C ALA A 16 -7.18 17.12 -17.01
N GLN A 17 -7.19 18.40 -17.38
CA GLN A 17 -8.18 19.37 -16.92
C GLN A 17 -8.95 19.92 -18.12
N GLU A 18 -10.27 19.81 -18.09
CA GLU A 18 -11.17 20.36 -19.09
C GLU A 18 -12.09 21.40 -18.43
N THR A 19 -12.26 22.55 -19.07
CA THR A 19 -13.22 23.57 -18.63
C THR A 19 -14.32 23.71 -19.67
N ARG A 20 -15.55 23.36 -19.29
CA ARG A 20 -16.74 23.56 -20.12
C ARG A 20 -17.63 24.60 -19.45
N GLU A 21 -17.59 25.83 -19.97
CA GLU A 21 -18.39 26.99 -19.53
C GLU A 21 -18.38 27.24 -18.01
N ASN A 22 -19.25 26.55 -17.25
CA ASN A 22 -19.43 26.67 -15.80
C ASN A 22 -19.00 25.43 -15.01
N VAL A 23 -18.40 24.43 -15.67
CA VAL A 23 -17.97 23.18 -15.09
C VAL A 23 -16.48 22.99 -15.34
N THR A 24 -15.74 22.73 -14.27
CA THR A 24 -14.35 22.28 -14.32
C THR A 24 -14.32 20.79 -14.07
N ILE A 25 -13.70 20.03 -14.97
CA ILE A 25 -13.50 18.60 -14.83
C ILE A 25 -11.99 18.36 -14.69
N SER A 26 -11.61 17.63 -13.64
CA SER A 26 -10.25 17.12 -13.46
C SER A 26 -10.32 15.60 -13.51
N GLU A 27 -9.59 15.00 -14.44
CA GLU A 27 -9.49 13.56 -14.60
C GLU A 27 -8.07 13.09 -14.26
N LEU A 28 -7.98 12.04 -13.44
CA LEU A 28 -6.72 11.37 -13.09
C LEU A 28 -6.75 9.96 -13.66
N SER A 29 -5.79 9.67 -14.55
CA SER A 29 -5.49 8.31 -14.95
C SER A 29 -4.28 7.81 -14.15
N PHE A 30 -4.43 6.70 -13.44
CA PHE A 30 -3.36 6.09 -12.66
C PHE A 30 -3.44 4.57 -12.74
N VAL A 31 -2.27 3.92 -12.67
CA VAL A 31 -2.17 2.46 -12.59
C VAL A 31 -1.69 2.11 -11.17
N PRO A 32 -2.56 1.53 -10.30
CA PRO A 32 -2.18 1.21 -8.93
C PRO A 32 -1.08 0.15 -8.87
N THR A 33 -0.19 0.28 -7.88
CA THR A 33 0.73 -0.80 -7.47
C THR A 33 0.34 -1.40 -6.13
N THR A 34 1.01 -2.46 -5.70
CA THR A 34 0.79 -3.10 -4.39
C THR A 34 1.03 -2.16 -3.22
N GLU A 35 1.92 -1.19 -3.39
CA GLU A 35 2.24 -0.19 -2.37
C GLU A 35 1.13 0.86 -2.21
N ASP A 36 0.19 0.95 -3.15
CA ASP A 36 -0.94 1.90 -3.09
C ASP A 36 -2.16 1.36 -2.35
N ASP A 37 -2.17 0.07 -2.03
CA ASP A 37 -3.24 -0.55 -1.27
C ASP A 37 -3.43 0.15 0.08
N GLY A 38 -4.67 0.53 0.35
CA GLY A 38 -5.06 1.24 1.57
C GLY A 38 -4.66 2.71 1.65
N LYS A 39 -3.96 3.28 0.66
CA LYS A 39 -3.78 4.73 0.53
C LYS A 39 -5.10 5.42 0.15
N SER A 40 -5.16 6.74 0.33
CA SER A 40 -6.33 7.54 0.00
C SER A 40 -6.09 8.43 -1.22
N ILE A 41 -7.09 8.53 -2.09
CA ILE A 41 -7.19 9.52 -3.17
C ILE A 41 -8.23 10.54 -2.74
N THR A 42 -7.88 11.82 -2.79
CA THR A 42 -8.79 12.92 -2.44
C THR A 42 -9.02 13.82 -3.65
N CYS A 43 -10.29 14.04 -3.97
CA CYS A 43 -10.72 15.09 -4.89
C CYS A 43 -11.15 16.30 -4.08
N ARG A 44 -10.46 17.44 -4.27
CA ARG A 44 -10.74 18.69 -3.56
C ARG A 44 -11.10 19.79 -4.55
N ALA A 45 -12.25 20.41 -4.32
CA ALA A 45 -12.79 21.54 -5.04
C ALA A 45 -12.64 22.80 -4.19
N GLU A 46 -11.95 23.82 -4.72
CA GLU A 46 -11.77 25.11 -4.03
C GLU A 46 -11.99 26.31 -4.96
N ASN A 47 -12.44 27.42 -4.38
CA ASN A 47 -12.59 28.69 -5.08
C ASN A 47 -11.44 29.62 -4.64
N PRO A 48 -10.50 29.99 -5.53
CA PRO A 48 -9.37 30.86 -5.19
C PRO A 48 -9.77 32.22 -4.59
N ASN A 49 -10.97 32.70 -4.90
CA ASN A 49 -11.48 33.98 -4.41
C ASN A 49 -12.11 33.89 -3.01
N VAL A 50 -12.23 32.69 -2.44
CA VAL A 50 -12.79 32.47 -1.10
C VAL A 50 -11.80 31.65 -0.27
N THR A 51 -11.01 32.35 0.54
CA THR A 51 -9.95 31.74 1.33
C THR A 51 -10.50 30.77 2.37
N GLY A 52 -9.95 29.55 2.41
CA GLY A 52 -10.20 28.57 3.47
C GLY A 52 -11.46 27.73 3.30
N LEU A 53 -12.26 27.94 2.25
CA LEU A 53 -13.40 27.08 1.94
C LEU A 53 -13.07 26.13 0.79
N PHE A 54 -13.34 24.85 1.03
CA PHE A 54 -13.21 23.79 0.03
C PHE A 54 -14.26 22.72 0.29
N LEU A 55 -14.55 21.94 -0.75
CA LEU A 55 -15.31 20.70 -0.67
C LEU A 55 -14.36 19.57 -1.07
N GLU A 56 -14.35 18.49 -0.31
CA GLU A 56 -13.51 17.34 -0.64
C GLU A 56 -14.26 16.02 -0.48
N THR A 57 -13.83 15.04 -1.25
CA THR A 57 -14.25 13.66 -1.13
C THR A 57 -13.02 12.77 -1.27
N SER A 58 -12.95 11.74 -0.42
CA SER A 58 -11.80 10.84 -0.35
C SER A 58 -12.25 9.40 -0.55
N TRP A 59 -11.47 8.65 -1.31
CA TRP A 59 -11.64 7.22 -1.53
C TRP A 59 -10.40 6.48 -1.08
N LYS A 60 -10.58 5.35 -0.40
CA LYS A 60 -9.49 4.42 -0.06
C LYS A 60 -9.29 3.48 -1.24
N ILE A 61 -8.05 3.34 -1.70
CA ILE A 61 -7.70 2.41 -2.77
C ILE A 61 -7.72 0.99 -2.18
N ASP A 62 -8.39 0.08 -2.88
CA ASP A 62 -8.44 -1.36 -2.58
C ASP A 62 -7.80 -2.10 -3.76
N VAL A 63 -6.52 -2.44 -3.61
CA VAL A 63 -5.75 -3.13 -4.66
C VAL A 63 -5.70 -4.61 -4.33
N VAL A 64 -6.18 -5.45 -5.24
CA VAL A 64 -6.13 -6.91 -5.10
C VAL A 64 -4.84 -7.45 -5.71
N TYR A 65 -4.08 -8.22 -4.93
CA TYR A 65 -2.79 -8.77 -5.36
C TYR A 65 -2.49 -10.12 -4.68
N PRO A 66 -1.72 -11.00 -5.33
CA PRO A 66 -1.33 -12.29 -4.75
C PRO A 66 -0.40 -12.10 -3.55
N PRO A 67 -0.34 -13.07 -2.61
CA PRO A 67 0.57 -12.99 -1.48
C PRO A 67 2.04 -12.85 -1.90
N GLN A 68 2.70 -11.82 -1.40
CA GLN A 68 4.14 -11.62 -1.52
C GLN A 68 4.79 -12.01 -0.20
N VAL A 69 5.74 -12.94 -0.25
CA VAL A 69 6.37 -13.51 0.94
C VAL A 69 7.82 -13.07 1.01
N SER A 70 8.23 -12.50 2.14
CA SER A 70 9.63 -12.26 2.46
C SER A 70 10.04 -13.02 3.71
N LEU A 71 11.30 -13.46 3.72
CA LEU A 71 11.87 -14.22 4.83
C LEU A 71 13.05 -13.47 5.40
N HIS A 72 13.04 -13.28 6.71
CA HIS A 72 14.07 -12.58 7.45
C HIS A 72 14.58 -13.44 8.59
N LEU A 73 15.85 -13.30 8.93
CA LEU A 73 16.37 -13.84 10.18
C LEU A 73 15.66 -13.10 11.34
N GLY A 74 15.41 -13.81 12.45
CA GLY A 74 14.83 -13.20 13.64
C GLY A 74 15.54 -11.90 14.03
N SER A 75 14.78 -10.88 14.41
CA SER A 75 15.31 -9.52 14.67
C SER A 75 16.41 -9.44 15.73
N THR A 76 16.52 -10.45 16.59
CA THR A 76 17.55 -10.56 17.63
C THR A 76 18.81 -11.32 17.18
N LEU A 77 18.83 -11.86 15.95
CA LEU A 77 19.92 -12.70 15.44
C LEU A 77 20.81 -11.91 14.49
N ASN A 78 22.12 -12.10 14.60
CA ASN A 78 23.10 -11.57 13.66
C ASN A 78 23.60 -12.71 12.77
N ALA A 79 23.40 -12.60 11.46
CA ALA A 79 23.79 -13.63 10.49
C ALA A 79 25.28 -13.96 10.52
N ASP A 80 26.12 -12.98 10.85
CA ASP A 80 27.58 -13.14 10.85
C ASP A 80 28.13 -13.84 12.10
N ASP A 81 27.32 -14.01 13.16
CA ASP A 81 27.75 -14.59 14.45
C ASP A 81 26.98 -15.87 14.83
N ILE A 82 26.34 -16.53 13.85
CA ILE A 82 25.64 -17.81 14.07
C ILE A 82 26.65 -18.97 14.10
N LYS A 83 26.59 -19.79 15.15
CA LYS A 83 27.48 -20.94 15.36
C LYS A 83 26.69 -22.21 15.66
N GLU A 84 27.36 -23.36 15.57
CA GLU A 84 26.77 -24.64 15.94
C GLU A 84 26.34 -24.63 17.41
N GLY A 85 25.09 -25.00 17.66
CA GLY A 85 24.48 -24.96 18.98
C GLY A 85 23.61 -23.73 19.25
N ASP A 86 23.65 -22.71 18.38
CA ASP A 86 22.78 -21.54 18.49
C ASP A 86 21.35 -21.87 18.04
N ASP A 87 20.37 -21.32 18.77
CA ASP A 87 18.97 -21.39 18.38
C ASP A 87 18.65 -20.30 17.35
N VAL A 88 18.14 -20.71 16.19
CA VAL A 88 17.84 -19.82 15.08
C VAL A 88 16.38 -19.92 14.69
N TYR A 89 15.81 -18.78 14.33
CA TYR A 89 14.45 -18.70 13.85
C TYR A 89 14.36 -17.67 12.72
N PHE A 90 13.35 -17.86 11.88
CA PHE A 90 13.05 -16.93 10.81
C PHE A 90 11.70 -16.27 11.06
N GLU A 91 11.63 -15.00 10.70
CA GLU A 91 10.40 -14.23 10.62
C GLU A 91 9.97 -14.20 9.14
N CYS A 92 8.74 -14.64 8.90
CA CYS A 92 8.11 -14.51 7.61
C CYS A 92 7.23 -13.27 7.62
N ARG A 93 7.20 -12.51 6.52
CA ARG A 93 6.24 -11.42 6.31
C ARG A 93 5.46 -11.70 5.04
N VAL A 94 4.14 -11.53 5.08
CA VAL A 94 3.26 -11.83 3.96
C VAL A 94 2.31 -10.68 3.72
N THR A 95 2.54 -9.92 2.66
CA THR A 95 1.58 -8.90 2.21
C THR A 95 0.63 -9.53 1.20
N ALA A 96 -0.69 -9.39 1.42
CA ALA A 96 -1.70 -9.96 0.52
C ALA A 96 -3.04 -9.23 0.68
N ASN A 97 -3.74 -9.05 -0.44
CA ASN A 97 -5.15 -8.64 -0.44
C ASN A 97 -5.93 -9.48 -1.47
N PRO A 98 -6.86 -10.37 -1.06
CA PRO A 98 -7.34 -10.59 0.32
C PRO A 98 -6.33 -11.34 1.20
N GLN A 99 -6.59 -11.34 2.52
CA GLN A 99 -5.70 -12.00 3.50
C GLN A 99 -5.45 -13.47 3.15
N TRP A 100 -4.19 -13.88 3.30
CA TRP A 100 -3.72 -15.24 3.10
C TRP A 100 -4.35 -16.20 4.13
N ARG A 101 -4.43 -17.49 3.78
CA ARG A 101 -5.13 -18.50 4.62
C ARG A 101 -4.25 -19.64 5.14
N LYS A 102 -3.15 -19.92 4.45
CA LYS A 102 -2.26 -21.03 4.78
C LYS A 102 -0.81 -20.65 4.49
N LEU A 103 0.03 -20.85 5.49
CA LEU A 103 1.48 -20.74 5.38
C LEU A 103 2.09 -22.14 5.53
N THR A 104 3.14 -22.45 4.77
CA THR A 104 3.84 -23.73 4.88
C THR A 104 5.33 -23.51 4.73
N TRP A 105 6.10 -24.08 5.66
CA TRP A 105 7.55 -24.00 5.68
C TRP A 105 8.17 -25.20 5.00
N LEU A 106 9.09 -24.92 4.08
CA LEU A 106 9.81 -25.91 3.32
C LEU A 106 11.30 -25.73 3.56
N HIS A 107 12.00 -26.82 3.83
CA HIS A 107 13.46 -26.88 3.85
C HIS A 107 13.89 -28.03 2.95
N ASN A 108 14.74 -27.76 1.96
CA ASN A 108 15.14 -28.74 0.95
C ASN A 108 13.93 -29.48 0.34
N VAL A 109 12.88 -28.73 -0.03
CA VAL A 109 11.64 -29.25 -0.66
C VAL A 109 10.79 -30.14 0.28
N SER A 110 11.24 -30.36 1.51
CA SER A 110 10.51 -31.13 2.52
C SER A 110 9.78 -30.20 3.49
N VAL A 111 8.55 -30.57 3.84
CA VAL A 111 7.77 -29.82 4.86
C VAL A 111 8.51 -29.89 6.19
N ASN A 112 8.99 -28.75 6.66
CA ASN A 112 9.75 -28.68 7.91
C ASN A 112 8.82 -28.21 9.03
N LYS A 113 8.56 -29.09 10.01
CA LYS A 113 7.75 -28.80 11.20
C LYS A 113 8.60 -28.34 12.40
N ALA A 114 9.93 -28.37 12.27
CA ALA A 114 10.87 -28.22 13.38
C ALA A 114 11.55 -26.84 13.45
N MET A 115 11.33 -25.96 12.47
CA MET A 115 11.79 -24.57 12.58
C MET A 115 10.98 -23.89 13.69
N HIS A 116 11.62 -23.24 14.66
CA HIS A 116 10.94 -22.58 15.77
C HIS A 116 10.07 -21.44 15.21
N LEU A 117 8.78 -21.75 15.01
CA LEU A 117 7.82 -20.92 14.30
C LEU A 117 7.41 -19.73 15.17
N ARG A 118 7.98 -18.55 14.91
CA ARG A 118 7.26 -17.31 15.22
C ARG A 118 6.41 -16.97 14.00
N PHE A 119 5.10 -16.86 14.23
CA PHE A 119 4.10 -16.55 13.21
C PHE A 119 4.52 -15.34 12.38
N CYS A 120 4.12 -15.28 11.10
CA CYS A 120 4.21 -14.05 10.33
C CYS A 120 3.29 -13.06 11.04
N PHE A 121 3.86 -12.10 11.76
CA PHE A 121 3.10 -11.00 12.31
C PHE A 121 2.98 -9.96 11.19
N ASP A 122 1.74 -9.67 10.80
CA ASP A 122 1.37 -8.37 10.24
C ASP A 122 1.03 -7.43 11.41
#